data_AF-A0A194AGD3-F1
#
_entry.id   AF-A0A194AGD3-F1
#
_cell.length_a   1.000
_cell.length_b   1.000
_cell.length_c   1.000
_cell.angle_alpha   90.00
_cell.angle_beta   90.00
_cell.angle_gamma   90.00
#
_symmetry.space_group_name_H-M   'P 1'
#
loop_
_entity.id
_entity.type
_entity.pdbx_description
1 polymer ?
#
loop_
_entity_poly.entity_id
_entity_poly.type
_entity_poly.pdbx_seq_one_letter_code
_entity_poly.pdbx_strand_id
1 'polypeptide(L)'
;MDVNTLRKKQLTFALAFGIPYFVSIIGLYLLVYLAKDWIAGQTLGGMPLHYVLVGLVIYPVTWIIFIIYTKAANAMEDTMQTRHPRE
;
A
#
# COMPACT_ATOMS: atom_id res chain seq x y z
N MET A 1 -25.68 10.46 7.54
CA MET A 1 -24.57 9.82 8.28
C MET A 1 -23.73 10.94 8.80
N ASP A 2 -23.43 10.97 10.09
CA ASP A 2 -22.69 12.07 10.72
C ASP A 2 -21.23 12.06 10.23
N VAL A 3 -20.60 13.23 10.15
CA VAL A 3 -19.21 13.42 9.66
C VAL A 3 -18.24 12.58 10.50
N ASN A 4 -18.50 12.46 11.80
CA ASN A 4 -17.73 11.61 12.70
C ASN A 4 -17.81 10.11 12.35
N THR A 5 -18.97 9.63 11.88
CA THR A 5 -19.12 8.23 11.47
C THR A 5 -18.37 7.96 10.17
N LEU A 6 -18.29 8.93 9.26
CA LEU A 6 -17.49 8.81 8.03
C LEU A 6 -16.01 8.77 8.31
N ARG A 7 -15.51 9.70 9.14
CA ARG A 7 -14.10 9.72 9.54
C ARG A 7 -13.68 8.40 10.19
N LYS A 8 -14.53 7.82 11.05
CA LYS A 8 -14.27 6.49 11.63
C LYS A 8 -14.21 5.41 10.55
N LYS A 9 -15.12 5.40 9.58
CA LYS A 9 -15.09 4.44 8.46
C LYS A 9 -13.87 4.61 7.56
N GLN A 10 -13.51 5.85 7.21
CA GLN A 10 -12.30 6.16 6.43
C GLN A 10 -11.04 5.72 7.18
N LEU A 11 -10.98 5.92 8.50
CA LEU A 11 -9.85 5.47 9.33
C LEU A 11 -9.77 3.93 9.37
N THR A 12 -10.89 3.24 9.62
CA THR A 12 -10.91 1.76 9.61
C THR A 12 -10.54 1.21 8.24
N PHE A 13 -11.00 1.85 7.17
CA PHE A 13 -10.66 1.49 5.79
C PHE A 13 -9.17 1.70 5.50
N ALA A 14 -8.61 2.86 5.90
CA ALA A 14 -7.19 3.14 5.78
C ALA A 14 -6.34 2.14 6.56
N LEU A 15 -6.74 1.78 7.78
CA LEU A 15 -6.03 0.78 8.57
C LEU A 15 -6.11 -0.62 7.95
N ALA A 16 -7.24 -0.99 7.35
CA ALA A 16 -7.41 -2.28 6.69
C ALA A 16 -6.48 -2.48 5.49
N PHE A 17 -6.13 -1.41 4.76
CA PHE A 17 -5.16 -1.46 3.66
C PHE A 17 -3.72 -1.20 4.13
N GLY A 18 -3.54 -0.24 5.03
CA GLY A 18 -2.23 0.19 5.50
C GLY A 18 -1.50 -0.86 6.34
N ILE A 19 -2.20 -1.52 7.27
CA ILE A 19 -1.57 -2.50 8.18
C ILE A 19 -1.01 -3.71 7.39
N PRO A 20 -1.77 -4.40 6.52
CA PRO A 20 -1.25 -5.53 5.75
C PRO A 20 -0.10 -5.12 4.82
N TYR A 21 -0.19 -3.95 4.19
CA TYR A 21 0.89 -3.43 3.36
C TYR A 21 2.16 -3.20 4.18
N PHE A 22 2.04 -2.52 5.33
CA PHE A 22 3.18 -2.22 6.19
C PHE A 22 3.86 -3.49 6.73
N VAL A 23 3.06 -4.46 7.18
CA VAL A 23 3.54 -5.78 7.62
C VAL A 23 4.25 -6.51 6.47
N SER A 24 3.70 -6.44 5.25
CA SER A 24 4.30 -7.07 4.06
C SER A 24 5.65 -6.46 3.70
N ILE A 25 5.78 -5.13 3.76
CA ILE A 25 7.04 -4.43 3.50
C ILE A 25 8.10 -4.79 4.55
N ILE A 26 7.74 -4.74 5.84
CA ILE A 26 8.65 -5.15 6.92
C ILE A 26 9.07 -6.60 6.74
N GLY A 27 8.11 -7.50 6.50
CA GLY A 27 8.36 -8.92 6.29
C GLY A 27 9.31 -9.17 5.12
N LEU A 28 9.13 -8.44 4.01
CA LEU A 28 10.03 -8.53 2.85
C LEU A 28 11.45 -8.10 3.20
N TYR A 29 11.63 -6.93 3.84
CA TYR A 29 12.97 -6.48 4.24
C TYR A 29 13.64 -7.47 5.20
N LEU A 30 12.87 -8.02 6.14
CA LEU A 30 13.38 -9.04 7.07
C LEU A 30 13.79 -10.32 6.33
N LEU A 31 12.99 -10.76 5.36
CA LEU A 31 13.27 -11.94 4.54
C LEU A 31 14.53 -11.73 3.69
N VAL A 32 14.68 -10.55 3.07
CA VAL A 32 15.89 -10.18 2.32
C VAL A 32 17.12 -10.15 3.24
N TYR A 33 16.96 -9.62 4.46
CA TYR A 33 18.04 -9.59 5.44
C TYR A 33 18.48 -10.99 5.88
N LEU A 34 17.53 -11.89 6.14
CA LEU A 34 17.82 -13.28 6.52
C LEU A 34 18.40 -14.09 5.36
N ALA A 35 17.97 -13.81 4.13
CA ALA A 35 18.44 -14.46 2.91
C ALA A 35 19.66 -13.76 2.28
N LYS A 36 20.33 -12.83 2.99
CA LYS A 36 21.36 -11.96 2.40
C LYS A 36 22.46 -12.75 1.69
N ASP A 37 22.88 -13.89 2.25
CA ASP A 37 24.03 -14.64 1.72
C ASP A 37 23.67 -15.32 0.39
N TRP A 38 22.40 -15.68 0.21
CA TRP A 38 21.89 -16.23 -1.05
C TRP A 38 21.59 -15.12 -2.07
N ILE A 39 20.99 -14.02 -1.63
CA ILE A 39 20.60 -12.90 -2.51
C ILE A 39 21.81 -12.07 -2.97
N ALA A 40 22.81 -11.87 -2.12
CA ALA A 40 24.02 -11.11 -2.45
C ALA A 40 24.92 -11.86 -3.44
N GLY A 41 24.82 -13.20 -3.51
CA GLY A 41 25.49 -14.00 -4.52
C GLY A 41 24.87 -13.89 -5.91
N GLN A 42 23.66 -13.32 -6.03
CA GLN A 42 22.93 -13.18 -7.27
C GLN A 42 22.95 -11.72 -7.74
N THR A 43 23.56 -11.48 -8.90
CA THR A 43 23.53 -10.18 -9.56
C THR A 43 22.77 -10.31 -10.88
N LEU A 44 21.92 -9.33 -11.16
CA LEU A 44 21.22 -9.23 -12.44
C LEU A 44 21.70 -7.95 -13.12
N GLY A 45 22.43 -8.08 -14.24
CA GLY A 45 22.96 -6.93 -14.98
C GLY A 45 23.95 -6.06 -14.17
N GLY A 46 24.67 -6.64 -13.20
CA GLY A 46 25.61 -5.92 -12.33
C GLY A 46 24.97 -5.26 -11.10
N MET A 47 23.65 -5.35 -10.94
CA MET A 47 22.94 -4.88 -9.75
C MET A 47 22.58 -6.04 -8.81
N PRO A 48 22.65 -5.86 -7.48
CA PRO A 48 22.20 -6.87 -6.53
C PRO A 48 20.72 -7.21 -6.73
N LEU A 49 20.38 -8.51 -6.68
CA LEU A 49 19.04 -9.00 -7.00
C LEU A 49 17.94 -8.36 -6.14
N HIS A 50 18.21 -8.02 -4.88
CA HIS A 50 17.22 -7.37 -4.00
C HIS A 50 16.79 -5.99 -4.50
N TYR A 51 17.68 -5.18 -5.11
CA TYR A 51 17.29 -3.89 -5.65
C TYR A 51 16.34 -4.05 -6.84
N VAL A 52 16.61 -5.04 -7.69
CA VAL A 52 15.75 -5.35 -8.84
C VAL A 52 14.39 -5.88 -8.37
N LEU A 53 14.37 -6.82 -7.43
CA LEU A 53 13.13 -7.37 -6.90
C LEU A 53 12.27 -6.31 -6.22
N VAL A 54 12.86 -5.47 -5.35
CA VAL A 54 12.12 -4.40 -4.68
C VAL A 54 11.64 -3.36 -5.70
N GLY A 55 12.53 -2.87 -6.56
CA GLY A 55 12.19 -1.83 -7.53
C GLY A 55 11.20 -2.26 -8.61
N LEU A 56 11.32 -3.48 -9.14
CA LEU A 56 10.49 -3.97 -10.24
C LEU A 56 9.18 -4.60 -9.78
N VAL A 57 9.17 -5.27 -8.61
CA VAL A 57 7.97 -6.00 -8.15
C VAL A 57 7.20 -5.21 -7.11
N ILE A 58 7.88 -4.70 -6.08
CA ILE A 58 7.19 -4.02 -4.98
C ILE A 58 6.63 -2.68 -5.44
N TYR A 59 7.37 -1.92 -6.23
CA TYR A 59 6.90 -0.61 -6.67
C TYR A 59 5.58 -0.67 -7.46
N PRO A 60 5.41 -1.53 -8.48
CA PRO A 60 4.11 -1.68 -9.15
C PRO A 60 3.01 -2.20 -8.23
N VAL A 61 3.33 -3.15 -7.33
CA VAL A 61 2.37 -3.68 -6.37
C VAL A 61 1.86 -2.57 -5.45
N THR A 62 2.76 -1.76 -4.90
CA THR A 62 2.42 -0.59 -4.08
C THR A 62 1.52 0.37 -4.86
N TRP A 63 1.85 0.64 -6.12
CA TRP A 63 1.05 1.51 -6.98
C TRP A 63 -0.37 0.98 -7.21
N ILE A 64 -0.52 -0.32 -7.51
CA ILE A 64 -1.83 -0.96 -7.70
C ILE A 64 -2.67 -0.85 -6.43
N ILE A 65 -2.09 -1.17 -5.27
CA ILE A 65 -2.76 -1.06 -3.97
C ILE A 65 -3.18 0.40 -3.72
N PHE A 66 -2.31 1.36 -4.02
CA PHE A 66 -2.58 2.78 -3.84
C PHE A 66 -3.73 3.26 -4.74
N ILE A 67 -3.74 2.87 -6.02
CA ILE A 67 -4.84 3.20 -6.94
C ILE A 67 -6.18 2.65 -6.43
N ILE A 68 -6.20 1.39 -5.97
CA ILE A 68 -7.42 0.76 -5.42
C ILE A 68 -7.88 1.53 -4.17
N TYR A 69 -6.94 1.83 -3.28
CA TYR A 69 -7.20 2.58 -2.05
C TYR A 69 -7.78 3.96 -2.33
N THR A 70 -7.16 4.76 -3.21
CA THR A 70 -7.63 6.12 -3.55
C THR A 70 -9.02 6.10 -4.18
N LYS A 71 -9.28 5.16 -5.11
CA LYS A 71 -10.61 5.02 -5.74
C LYS A 71 -11.68 4.71 -4.70
N ALA A 72 -11.41 3.78 -3.80
CA ALA A 72 -12.36 3.41 -2.75
C ALA A 72 -12.56 4.53 -1.72
N ALA A 73 -11.51 5.27 -1.37
CA ALA A 73 -11.61 6.42 -0.47
C ALA A 73 -12.48 7.54 -1.08
N ASN A 74 -12.27 7.88 -2.36
CA ASN A 74 -13.06 8.89 -3.07
C ASN A 74 -14.53 8.49 -3.17
N ALA A 75 -14.82 7.21 -3.46
CA ALA A 75 -16.19 6.71 -3.49
C ALA A 75 -16.92 6.87 -2.15
N MET A 76 -16.22 6.84 -1.01
CA MET A 76 -16.82 7.11 0.29
C MET A 76 -17.20 8.58 0.47
N GLU A 77 -16.48 9.52 -0.13
CA GLU A 77 -16.77 10.96 -0.06
C GLU A 77 -17.93 11.36 -1.00
N ASP A 78 -18.02 10.75 -2.18
CA ASP A 78 -19.11 10.99 -3.15
C ASP A 78 -20.49 10.70 -2.56
N THR A 79 -20.58 9.70 -1.66
CA THR A 79 -21.83 9.37 -0.94
C THR A 79 -22.31 10.48 0.01
N MET A 80 -21.45 11.42 0.38
CA MET A 80 -21.81 12.59 1.18
C MET A 80 -22.13 13.81 0.33
N GLN A 81 -21.38 14.07 -0.74
CA GLN A 81 -21.63 15.21 -1.64
C GLN A 81 -23.04 15.19 -2.23
N THR A 82 -23.59 14.01 -2.52
CA THR A 82 -24.97 13.86 -3.01
C THR A 82 -26.04 14.17 -1.97
N ARG A 83 -25.70 14.23 -0.67
CA ARG A 83 -26.66 14.40 0.43
C ARG A 83 -26.64 15.81 1.05
N HIS A 84 -25.55 16.54 0.89
CA HIS A 84 -25.44 17.97 1.17
C HIS A 84 -24.67 18.63 0.00
N PRO A 85 -25.37 19.02 -1.08
CA PRO A 85 -24.76 19.87 -2.08
C PRO A 85 -24.30 21.15 -1.38
N ARG A 86 -23.02 21.51 -1.56
CA ARG A 86 -22.52 22.79 -1.05
C ARG A 86 -23.37 23.88 -1.71
N GLU A 87 -24.10 24.64 -0.90
CA GLU A 87 -24.58 25.97 -1.28
C GLU A 87 -23.39 26.90 -1.54
#